data_AF-A0A3A2JTB5-F1
#
_entry.id   AF-A0A3A2JTB5-F1
#
_cell.length_a   1.000
_cell.length_b   1.000
_cell.length_c   1.000
_cell.angle_alpha   90.00
_cell.angle_beta   90.00
_cell.angle_gamma   90.00
#
_symmetry.space_group_name_H-M   'P 1'
#
loop_
_entity.id
_entity.type
_entity.pdbx_description
1 polymer ?
#
loop_
_entity_poly.entity_id
_entity_poly.type
_entity_poly.pdbx_seq_one_letter_code
_entity_poly.pdbx_strand_id
1 'polypeptide(L)'
;MKTRWKKYINQMLDTNYKEVFALFFLLSVSSYNILTGFFLMTSGDKIVEKSRTYQLMDNLMTIDTWGLLFILSAALILIASFQESNARFINLIFGGTIGAIVLFLYSAASSESAVTNLLPSRYALSACFNLFVAVMGGLELWKTKRKK
;
A
#
# COMPACT_ATOMS: atom_id res chain seq x y z
N MET A 1 -0.09 -29.09 8.96
CA MET A 1 0.19 -27.69 8.58
C MET A 1 1.36 -27.50 7.60
N LYS A 2 2.49 -28.22 7.71
CA LYS A 2 3.65 -28.09 6.78
C LYS A 2 3.39 -28.39 5.29
N THR A 3 2.37 -29.20 4.97
CA THR A 3 2.09 -29.69 3.60
C THR A 3 1.43 -28.66 2.68
N ARG A 4 0.57 -27.77 3.21
CA ARG A 4 -0.09 -26.73 2.39
C ARG A 4 0.88 -25.64 1.95
N TRP A 5 1.79 -25.25 2.83
CA TRP A 5 2.78 -24.20 2.54
C TRP A 5 3.77 -24.64 1.45
N LYS A 6 4.24 -25.88 1.51
CA LYS A 6 5.06 -26.49 0.44
C LYS A 6 4.35 -26.51 -0.91
N LYS A 7 3.04 -26.75 -0.93
CA LYS A 7 2.25 -26.73 -2.17
C LYS A 7 2.24 -25.34 -2.82
N TYR A 8 2.04 -24.27 -2.04
CA TYR A 8 2.09 -22.90 -2.55
C TYR A 8 3.50 -22.52 -3.04
N ILE A 9 4.54 -22.95 -2.33
CA ILE A 9 5.93 -22.72 -2.77
C ILE A 9 6.22 -23.43 -4.09
N ASN A 10 5.85 -24.70 -4.23
CA ASN A 10 6.07 -25.44 -5.47
C ASN A 10 5.25 -24.86 -6.63
N GLN A 11 4.01 -24.42 -6.37
CA GLN A 11 3.19 -23.73 -7.36
C GLN A 11 3.80 -22.39 -7.80
N MET A 12 4.46 -21.65 -6.89
CA MET A 12 5.24 -20.45 -7.23
C MET A 12 6.49 -20.79 -8.05
N LEU A 13 7.15 -21.92 -7.79
CA LEU A 13 8.34 -22.34 -8.55
C LEU A 13 8.00 -22.80 -9.98
N ASP A 14 6.80 -23.36 -10.19
CA ASP A 14 6.31 -23.79 -11.51
C ASP A 14 5.64 -22.65 -12.31
N THR A 15 5.35 -21.49 -11.70
CA THR A 15 4.72 -20.36 -12.39
C THR A 15 5.76 -19.52 -13.14
N ASN A 16 5.29 -18.77 -14.16
CA ASN A 16 6.14 -17.84 -14.89
C ASN A 16 6.78 -16.85 -13.89
N TYR A 17 8.10 -16.68 -13.93
CA TYR A 17 8.84 -15.80 -13.00
C TYR A 17 8.21 -14.41 -12.86
N LYS A 18 7.58 -13.89 -13.92
CA LYS A 18 6.86 -12.60 -13.91
C LYS A 18 5.70 -12.57 -12.91
N GLU A 19 4.94 -13.65 -12.79
CA GLU A 19 3.81 -13.75 -11.86
C GLU A 19 4.28 -13.82 -10.42
N VAL A 20 5.36 -14.56 -10.19
CA VAL A 20 6.02 -14.65 -8.88
C VAL A 20 6.54 -13.27 -8.44
N PHE A 21 7.24 -12.55 -9.33
CA PHE A 21 7.70 -11.19 -9.03
C PHE A 21 6.55 -10.21 -8.80
N ALA A 22 5.47 -10.31 -9.58
CA ALA A 22 4.28 -9.47 -9.37
C ALA A 22 3.67 -9.73 -7.98
N LEU A 23 3.56 -11.00 -7.57
CA LEU A 23 3.08 -11.36 -6.24
C LEU A 23 3.98 -10.78 -5.14
N PHE A 24 5.29 -10.98 -5.23
CA PHE A 24 6.24 -10.42 -4.26
C PHE A 24 6.20 -8.90 -4.20
N PHE A 25 6.01 -8.23 -5.34
CA PHE A 25 5.85 -6.79 -5.39
C PHE A 25 4.57 -6.31 -4.69
N LEU A 26 3.42 -6.95 -4.93
CA LEU A 26 2.18 -6.60 -4.23
C LEU A 26 2.25 -6.89 -2.73
N LEU A 27 2.92 -7.98 -2.34
CA LEU A 27 3.20 -8.31 -0.94
C LEU A 27 4.12 -7.28 -0.29
N SER A 28 5.16 -6.79 -0.97
CA SER A 28 6.05 -5.78 -0.40
C SER A 28 5.35 -4.44 -0.21
N VAL A 29 4.55 -4.01 -1.18
CA VAL A 29 3.76 -2.76 -1.11
C VAL A 29 2.73 -2.84 0.02
N SER A 30 1.96 -3.93 0.10
CA SER A 30 0.98 -4.12 1.18
C SER A 30 1.64 -4.23 2.55
N SER A 31 2.75 -4.96 2.68
CA SER A 31 3.49 -5.07 3.94
C SER A 31 4.05 -3.72 4.40
N TYR A 32 4.56 -2.91 3.47
CA TYR A 32 5.02 -1.56 3.78
C TYR A 32 3.88 -0.68 4.32
N ASN A 33 2.71 -0.75 3.69
CA ASN A 33 1.53 -0.02 4.14
C ASN A 33 1.07 -0.50 5.53
N ILE A 34 1.07 -1.83 5.79
CA ILE A 34 0.74 -2.38 7.12
C ILE A 34 1.68 -1.82 8.19
N LEU A 35 2.99 -1.91 7.95
CA LEU A 35 3.99 -1.44 8.91
C LEU A 35 3.84 0.06 9.14
N THR A 36 3.67 0.85 8.08
CA THR A 36 3.51 2.31 8.18
C THR A 36 2.26 2.66 8.96
N GLY A 37 1.12 2.03 8.68
CA GLY A 37 -0.13 2.23 9.42
C GLY A 37 -0.01 1.84 10.89
N PHE A 38 0.58 0.68 11.17
CA PHE A 38 0.81 0.22 12.55
C PHE A 38 1.72 1.15 13.36
N PHE A 39 2.84 1.60 12.76
CA PHE A 39 3.73 2.54 13.44
C PHE A 39 3.07 3.91 13.64
N LEU A 40 2.23 4.33 12.70
CA LEU A 40 1.47 5.56 12.84
C LEU A 40 0.49 5.49 14.01
N MET A 41 -0.25 4.39 14.17
CA MET A 41 -1.17 4.22 15.30
C MET A 41 -0.45 4.11 16.66
N THR A 42 0.73 3.50 16.69
CA THR A 42 1.45 3.26 17.97
C THR A 42 2.38 4.39 18.39
N SER A 43 2.85 5.19 17.44
CA SER A 43 3.85 6.24 17.67
C SER A 43 3.40 7.63 17.19
N GLY A 44 2.18 7.75 16.67
CA GLY A 44 1.62 8.95 16.07
C GLY A 44 1.66 10.18 16.97
N ASP A 45 1.23 10.02 18.23
CA ASP A 45 1.13 11.13 19.19
C ASP A 45 2.47 11.85 19.42
N LYS A 46 3.60 11.12 19.31
CA LYS A 46 4.95 11.69 19.47
C LYS A 46 5.42 12.49 18.25
N ILE A 47 4.74 12.34 17.12
CA ILE A 47 5.08 12.91 15.81
C ILE A 47 4.21 14.14 15.51
N VAL A 48 2.95 14.17 15.97
CA VAL A 48 1.98 15.24 15.68
C VAL A 48 2.49 16.63 16.09
N GLU A 49 3.16 16.73 17.24
CA GLU A 49 3.65 18.01 17.75
C GLU A 49 4.78 18.63 16.90
N LYS A 50 5.36 17.88 15.96
CA LYS A 50 6.58 18.27 15.23
C LYS A 50 6.36 18.88 13.85
N SER A 51 5.14 18.86 13.31
CA SER A 51 4.87 19.31 11.93
C SER A 51 3.48 19.89 11.79
N ARG A 52 3.37 21.00 11.05
CA ARG A 52 2.09 21.69 10.83
C ARG A 52 1.17 20.83 9.97
N THR A 53 1.72 20.14 8.97
CA THR A 53 0.93 19.22 8.15
C THR A 53 0.40 18.05 8.96
N TYR A 54 1.17 17.50 9.93
CA TYR A 54 0.63 16.46 10.83
C TYR A 54 -0.52 16.99 11.70
N GLN A 55 -0.42 18.21 12.23
CA GLN A 55 -1.50 18.83 13.01
C GLN A 55 -2.76 19.04 12.15
N LEU A 56 -2.59 19.46 10.89
CA LEU A 56 -3.72 19.59 9.96
C LEU A 56 -4.37 18.24 9.65
N MET A 57 -3.56 17.19 9.49
CA MET A 57 -4.07 15.83 9.30
C MET A 57 -4.85 15.37 10.53
N ASP A 58 -4.32 15.56 11.74
CA ASP A 58 -4.96 15.16 13.00
C ASP A 58 -6.27 15.92 13.28
N ASN A 59 -6.30 17.22 12.95
CA ASN A 59 -7.52 18.03 13.03
C ASN A 59 -8.65 17.53 12.11
N LEU A 60 -8.30 16.92 10.97
CA LEU A 60 -9.29 16.42 10.02
C LEU A 60 -9.82 15.05 10.43
N MET A 61 -8.95 14.19 10.93
CA MET A 61 -9.27 12.88 11.48
C MET A 61 -8.10 12.39 12.34
N THR A 62 -8.38 11.63 13.40
CA THR A 62 -7.33 11.18 14.34
C THR A 62 -6.23 10.42 13.60
N ILE A 63 -5.00 10.54 14.11
CA ILE A 63 -3.84 9.80 13.57
C ILE A 63 -4.09 8.29 13.50
N ASP A 64 -4.82 7.72 14.46
CA ASP A 64 -5.24 6.32 14.40
C ASP A 64 -6.07 6.00 13.17
N THR A 65 -6.98 6.89 12.80
CA THR A 65 -7.84 6.71 11.63
C THR A 65 -7.03 6.81 10.34
N TRP A 66 -6.01 7.67 10.28
CA TRP A 66 -5.05 7.69 9.16
C TRP A 66 -4.28 6.36 9.08
N GLY A 67 -3.86 5.82 10.23
CA GLY A 67 -3.27 4.49 10.34
C GLY A 67 -4.18 3.39 9.80
N LEU A 68 -5.48 3.43 10.10
CA LEU A 68 -6.46 2.50 9.56
C LEU A 68 -6.60 2.59 8.03
N LEU A 69 -6.47 3.78 7.43
CA LEU A 69 -6.48 3.92 5.96
C LEU A 69 -5.30 3.20 5.30
N PHE A 70 -4.12 3.22 5.93
CA PHE A 70 -2.98 2.41 5.48
C PHE A 70 -3.29 0.92 5.54
N ILE A 71 -3.88 0.44 6.64
CA ILE A 71 -4.28 -0.97 6.80
C ILE A 71 -5.35 -1.35 5.76
N LEU A 72 -6.33 -0.49 5.51
CA LEU A 72 -7.36 -0.69 4.49
C LEU A 72 -6.75 -0.81 3.10
N SER A 73 -5.84 0.12 2.74
CA SER A 73 -5.09 0.06 1.49
C SER A 73 -4.35 -1.26 1.35
N ALA A 74 -3.64 -1.68 2.39
CA ALA A 74 -2.90 -2.93 2.38
C ALA A 74 -3.81 -4.15 2.25
N ALA A 75 -4.93 -4.19 2.98
CA ALA A 75 -5.88 -5.28 2.93
C ALA A 75 -6.46 -5.46 1.52
N LEU A 76 -6.84 -4.36 0.86
CA LEU A 76 -7.33 -4.39 -0.52
C LEU A 76 -6.28 -4.94 -1.50
N ILE A 77 -5.03 -4.48 -1.41
CA ILE A 77 -3.93 -4.95 -2.27
C ILE A 77 -3.61 -6.43 -1.99
N LEU A 78 -3.62 -6.83 -0.73
CA LEU A 78 -3.32 -8.21 -0.31
C LEU A 78 -4.41 -9.18 -0.75
N ILE A 79 -5.69 -8.83 -0.54
CA ILE A 79 -6.82 -9.62 -1.03
C ILE A 79 -6.75 -9.75 -2.56
N ALA A 80 -6.47 -8.65 -3.27
CA ALA A 80 -6.33 -8.66 -4.72
C ALA A 80 -5.23 -9.60 -5.22
N SER A 81 -4.16 -9.77 -4.45
CA SER A 81 -3.01 -10.62 -4.81
C SER A 81 -3.36 -12.10 -4.91
N PHE A 82 -4.41 -12.55 -4.21
CA PHE A 82 -4.87 -13.95 -4.21
C PHE A 82 -6.22 -14.14 -4.92
N GLN A 83 -6.75 -13.08 -5.53
CA GLN A 83 -8.07 -13.08 -6.14
C GLN A 83 -7.98 -13.28 -7.66
N GLU A 84 -8.70 -14.28 -8.18
CA GLU A 84 -8.70 -14.59 -9.62
C GLU A 84 -9.78 -13.83 -10.40
N SER A 85 -10.80 -13.30 -9.73
CA SER A 85 -11.93 -12.60 -10.37
C SER A 85 -11.59 -11.16 -10.75
N ASN A 86 -12.39 -10.57 -11.65
CA ASN A 86 -12.23 -9.17 -12.10
C ASN A 86 -12.28 -8.14 -10.96
N ALA A 87 -12.87 -8.50 -9.82
CA ALA A 87 -12.88 -7.64 -8.63
C ALA A 87 -11.46 -7.44 -8.04
N ARG A 88 -10.47 -8.28 -8.39
CA ARG A 88 -9.06 -8.05 -8.04
C ARG A 88 -8.59 -6.69 -8.55
N PHE A 89 -8.96 -6.32 -9.77
CA PHE A 89 -8.49 -5.08 -10.40
C PHE A 89 -9.10 -3.85 -9.73
N ILE A 90 -10.36 -3.97 -9.31
CA ILE A 90 -11.05 -2.94 -8.54
C ILE A 90 -10.35 -2.73 -7.19
N ASN A 91 -10.00 -3.83 -6.51
CA ASN A 91 -9.26 -3.78 -5.25
C ASN A 91 -7.86 -3.16 -5.41
N LEU A 92 -7.14 -3.45 -6.51
CA LEU A 92 -5.84 -2.80 -6.80
C LEU A 92 -6.00 -1.29 -7.03
N ILE A 93 -7.05 -0.86 -7.73
CA ILE A 93 -7.33 0.57 -7.97
C ILE A 93 -7.56 1.28 -6.63
N PHE A 94 -8.54 0.84 -5.84
CA PHE A 94 -8.86 1.50 -4.58
C PHE A 94 -7.72 1.38 -3.56
N GLY A 95 -7.15 0.19 -3.40
CA GLY A 95 -6.05 -0.05 -2.47
C GLY A 95 -4.82 0.80 -2.80
N GLY A 96 -4.41 0.82 -4.07
CA GLY A 96 -3.28 1.62 -4.54
C GLY A 96 -3.54 3.12 -4.46
N THR A 97 -4.74 3.60 -4.80
CA THR A 97 -5.08 5.04 -4.73
C THR A 97 -5.10 5.53 -3.28
N ILE A 98 -5.74 4.80 -2.36
CA ILE A 98 -5.74 5.16 -0.93
C ILE A 98 -4.30 5.18 -0.41
N GLY A 99 -3.52 4.14 -0.70
CA GLY A 99 -2.12 4.05 -0.27
C GLY A 99 -1.27 5.20 -0.81
N ALA A 100 -1.43 5.55 -2.08
CA ALA A 100 -0.69 6.65 -2.70
C ALA A 100 -1.04 8.00 -2.05
N ILE A 101 -2.33 8.30 -1.86
CA ILE A 101 -2.78 9.56 -1.24
C ILE A 101 -2.21 9.68 0.17
N VAL A 102 -2.41 8.67 1.01
CA VAL A 102 -2.00 8.74 2.41
C VAL A 102 -0.47 8.78 2.53
N LEU A 103 0.28 8.03 1.71
CA LEU A 103 1.75 8.09 1.72
C LEU A 103 2.31 9.43 1.22
N PHE A 104 1.67 10.07 0.24
CA PHE A 104 2.09 11.41 -0.18
C PHE A 104 1.85 12.45 0.91
N LEU A 105 0.69 12.40 1.58
CA LEU A 105 0.41 13.26 2.74
C LEU A 105 1.43 13.02 3.85
N TYR A 106 1.73 11.76 4.15
CA TYR A 106 2.69 11.37 5.17
C TYR A 106 4.13 11.79 4.82
N SER A 107 4.50 11.69 3.54
CA SER A 107 5.77 12.20 3.01
C SER A 107 5.87 13.70 3.22
N ALA A 108 4.86 14.47 2.82
CA ALA A 108 4.81 15.92 3.01
C ALA A 108 4.90 16.27 4.51
N ALA A 109 4.14 15.60 5.35
CA ALA A 109 4.13 15.84 6.80
C ALA A 109 5.49 15.55 7.44
N SER A 110 6.14 14.45 7.04
CA SER A 110 7.48 14.11 7.51
C SER A 110 8.54 15.10 7.04
N SER A 111 8.39 15.71 5.86
CA SER A 111 9.40 16.63 5.30
C SER A 111 9.60 17.90 6.12
N GLU A 112 8.57 18.37 6.82
CA GLU A 112 8.65 19.56 7.68
C GLU A 112 9.43 19.32 8.97
N SER A 113 9.48 18.06 9.44
CA SER A 113 10.04 17.70 10.75
C SER A 113 11.35 16.90 10.64
N ALA A 114 11.74 16.51 9.43
CA ALA A 114 12.85 15.58 9.22
C ALA A 114 14.20 16.31 9.20
N VAL A 115 15.15 15.77 9.98
CA VAL A 115 16.56 16.20 9.95
C VAL A 115 17.22 15.89 8.58
N THR A 116 16.72 14.87 7.88
CA THR A 116 17.21 14.47 6.56
C THR A 116 16.06 14.17 5.60
N ASN A 117 16.25 14.43 4.31
CA ASN A 117 15.26 14.13 3.27
C ASN A 117 15.08 12.63 2.98
N LEU A 118 15.85 11.75 3.64
CA LEU A 118 15.81 10.31 3.40
C LEU A 118 14.44 9.71 3.76
N LEU A 119 13.89 10.08 4.91
CA LEU A 119 12.63 9.53 5.38
C LEU A 119 11.43 9.99 4.53
N PRO A 120 11.25 11.31 4.25
CA PRO A 120 10.22 11.78 3.32
C PRO A 120 10.32 11.14 1.94
N SER A 121 11.54 10.98 1.41
CA SER A 121 11.76 10.38 0.09
C SER A 121 11.34 8.90 0.03
N ARG A 122 11.52 8.15 1.12
CA ARG A 122 11.05 6.75 1.21
C ARG A 122 9.53 6.66 1.14
N TYR A 123 8.83 7.55 1.85
CA TYR A 123 7.37 7.60 1.80
C TYR A 123 6.86 8.02 0.41
N ALA A 124 7.48 9.03 -0.22
CA ALA A 124 7.14 9.45 -1.58
C ALA A 124 7.36 8.33 -2.60
N LEU A 125 8.49 7.62 -2.52
CA LEU A 125 8.77 6.49 -3.41
C LEU A 125 7.73 5.37 -3.24
N SER A 126 7.37 5.06 -2.00
CA SER A 126 6.32 4.07 -1.72
C SER A 126 4.94 4.53 -2.23
N ALA A 127 4.65 5.84 -2.16
CA ALA A 127 3.43 6.42 -2.75
C ALA A 127 3.39 6.19 -4.27
N CYS A 128 4.53 6.37 -4.96
CA CYS A 128 4.65 6.08 -6.40
C CYS A 128 4.39 4.61 -6.71
N PHE A 129 4.86 3.67 -5.89
CA PHE A 129 4.55 2.24 -6.09
C PHE A 129 3.07 1.91 -5.87
N ASN A 130 2.44 2.52 -4.87
CA ASN A 130 1.00 2.40 -4.67
C ASN A 130 0.20 2.97 -5.86
N LEU A 131 0.64 4.11 -6.40
CA LEU A 131 0.03 4.69 -7.60
C LEU A 131 0.21 3.77 -8.83
N PHE A 132 1.40 3.19 -8.99
CA PHE A 132 1.67 2.21 -10.03
C PHE A 132 0.72 1.00 -9.92
N VAL A 133 0.51 0.47 -8.72
CA VAL A 133 -0.47 -0.61 -8.47
C VAL A 133 -1.88 -0.21 -8.93
N ALA A 134 -2.33 1.01 -8.59
CA ALA A 134 -3.65 1.49 -8.99
C ALA A 134 -3.78 1.62 -10.51
N VAL A 135 -2.77 2.18 -11.18
CA VAL A 135 -2.72 2.32 -12.64
C VAL A 135 -2.78 0.96 -13.33
N MET A 136 -1.99 -0.02 -12.85
CA MET A 136 -2.00 -1.38 -13.41
C MET A 136 -3.35 -2.06 -13.23
N GLY A 137 -4.00 -1.88 -12.07
CA GLY A 137 -5.38 -2.34 -11.86
C GLY A 137 -6.36 -1.75 -12.86
N GLY A 138 -6.28 -0.42 -13.10
CA GLY A 138 -7.12 0.29 -14.06
C GLY A 138 -6.93 -0.19 -15.51
N LEU A 139 -5.69 -0.32 -15.95
CA LEU A 139 -5.35 -0.76 -17.30
C LEU A 139 -5.85 -2.18 -17.59
N GLU A 140 -5.68 -3.12 -16.65
CA GLU A 140 -6.13 -4.50 -16.83
C GLU A 140 -7.66 -4.64 -16.76
N LEU A 141 -8.33 -3.86 -15.91
CA LEU A 141 -9.79 -3.79 -15.89
C LEU A 141 -10.34 -3.27 -17.22
N TRP A 142 -9.71 -2.24 -17.79
CA TRP A 142 -10.08 -1.68 -19.08
C TRP A 142 -9.93 -2.71 -20.22
N LYS A 143 -8.81 -3.44 -20.26
CA LYS A 143 -8.59 -4.51 -21.25
C LYS A 143 -9.67 -5.59 -21.18
N THR A 144 -10.06 -5.98 -19.96
CA THR A 144 -11.11 -6.98 -19.76
C THR A 144 -12.46 -6.51 -20.27
N LYS A 145 -12.80 -5.22 -20.09
CA LYS A 145 -14.05 -4.64 -20.63
C LYS A 145 -14.08 -4.57 -22.15
N ARG A 146 -12.95 -4.30 -22.82
CA ARG A 146 -12.87 -4.23 -24.29
C ARG A 146 -12.99 -5.60 -24.99
N LYS A 147 -12.74 -6.70 -24.27
CA LYS A 147 -12.85 -8.07 -24.80
C LYS A 147 -14.26 -8.65 -24.69
N LYS A 148 -15.16 -7.98 -23.98
CA LYS A 148 -16.59 -8.31 -23.91
C LYS A 148 -17.37 -7.41 -24.87
#